data_AF-A0A5C6Z7H1-F1
#
_entry.id   AF-A0A5C6Z7H1-F1
#
_cell.length_a   1.000
_cell.length_b   1.000
_cell.length_c   1.000
_cell.angle_alpha   90.00
_cell.angle_beta   90.00
_cell.angle_gamma   90.00
#
_symmetry.space_group_name_H-M   'P 1'
#
loop_
_entity.id
_entity.type
_entity.pdbx_description
1 polymer ?
#
loop_
_entity_poly.entity_id
_entity_poly.type
_entity_poly.pdbx_seq_one_letter_code
_entity_poly.pdbx_strand_id
1 'polypeptide(L)'
;MTTIAPLAFHPSAVPVTVDADKCIADKGCTVCVDVCPLDVLAIDLVKGSAYMKFDECWYCMPCEKDCPTGAVRVDIPYLLR
;
A
#
# COMPACT_ATOMS: atom_id res chain seq x y z
N MET A 1 18.74 28.46 -18.83
CA MET A 1 18.10 29.04 -17.62
C MET A 1 17.67 27.88 -16.75
N THR A 2 18.47 27.62 -15.74
CA THR A 2 18.46 26.47 -14.85
C THR A 2 17.32 26.59 -13.82
N THR A 3 16.28 25.77 -13.93
CA THR A 3 15.40 25.49 -12.79
C THR A 3 16.00 24.33 -12.02
N ILE A 4 16.80 24.67 -11.03
CA ILE A 4 17.21 23.79 -9.94
C ILE A 4 15.92 23.23 -9.34
N ALA A 5 15.64 21.95 -9.58
CA ALA A 5 14.66 21.24 -8.78
C ALA A 5 15.20 21.21 -7.35
N PRO A 6 14.51 21.77 -6.35
CA PRO A 6 14.92 21.54 -4.98
C PRO A 6 14.81 20.03 -4.74
N LEU A 7 15.92 19.42 -4.32
CA LEU A 7 15.93 18.09 -3.73
C LEU A 7 14.91 18.10 -2.58
N ALA A 8 14.07 17.06 -2.53
CA ALA A 8 13.01 16.83 -1.55
C ALA A 8 11.64 17.46 -1.86
N PHE A 9 11.10 17.17 -3.04
CA PHE A 9 9.69 16.76 -3.09
C PHE A 9 9.67 15.24 -2.97
N HIS A 10 9.66 14.73 -1.74
CA HIS A 10 9.23 13.36 -1.49
C HIS A 10 7.74 13.46 -1.18
N PRO A 11 6.83 13.38 -2.18
CA PRO A 11 5.47 13.05 -1.83
C PRO A 11 5.58 11.77 -0.99
N SER A 12 5.03 11.76 0.22
CA SER A 12 4.87 10.53 1.00
C SER A 12 4.06 9.60 0.11
N ALA A 13 4.73 8.84 -0.74
CA ALA A 13 4.15 7.68 -1.37
C ALA A 13 3.90 6.78 -0.18
N VAL A 14 2.61 6.69 0.20
CA VAL A 14 2.19 5.81 1.27
C VAL A 14 2.85 4.45 1.04
N PRO A 15 3.47 3.86 2.07
CA PRO A 15 4.41 2.76 1.90
C PRO A 15 3.78 1.46 1.39
N VAL A 16 2.46 1.40 1.25
CA VAL A 16 1.75 0.28 0.62
C VAL A 16 1.03 0.75 -0.63
N THR A 17 1.37 0.14 -1.76
CA THR A 17 0.68 0.33 -3.04
C THR A 17 -0.17 -0.89 -3.40
N VAL A 18 -1.27 -0.65 -4.11
CA VAL A 18 -2.21 -1.70 -4.54
C VAL A 18 -2.41 -1.62 -6.05
N ASP A 19 -2.11 -2.72 -6.75
CA ASP A 19 -2.41 -2.93 -8.16
C ASP A 19 -3.89 -3.31 -8.30
N ALA A 20 -4.70 -2.36 -8.79
CA ALA A 20 -6.14 -2.53 -8.91
C ALA A 20 -6.53 -3.64 -9.88
N ASP A 21 -5.71 -3.93 -10.91
CA ASP A 21 -6.01 -4.95 -11.92
C ASP A 21 -5.83 -6.37 -11.37
N LYS A 22 -5.01 -6.53 -10.33
CA LYS A 22 -4.79 -7.80 -9.62
C LYS A 22 -5.63 -7.95 -8.36
N CYS A 23 -6.10 -6.84 -7.79
CA CYS A 23 -6.90 -6.86 -6.58
C CYS A 23 -8.24 -7.57 -6.84
N ILE A 24 -8.66 -8.44 -5.91
CA ILE A 24 -9.93 -9.18 -5.99
C ILE A 24 -10.85 -8.83 -4.81
N ALA A 25 -10.77 -7.61 -4.30
CA ALA A 25 -11.61 -7.16 -3.18
C ALA A 25 -13.09 -7.01 -3.60
N ASP A 26 -13.37 -6.75 -4.88
CA ASP A 26 -14.69 -6.85 -5.49
C ASP A 26 -15.34 -8.24 -5.33
N LYS A 27 -14.52 -9.30 -5.20
CA LYS A 27 -14.94 -10.68 -4.94
C LYS A 27 -14.96 -11.03 -3.45
N GLY A 28 -14.78 -10.05 -2.57
CA GLY A 28 -14.82 -10.21 -1.12
C GLY A 28 -13.48 -10.55 -0.46
N CYS A 29 -12.34 -10.39 -1.14
CA CYS A 29 -11.04 -10.60 -0.52
C CYS A 29 -10.69 -9.46 0.46
N THR A 30 -10.36 -9.82 1.71
CA THR A 30 -9.98 -8.87 2.77
C THR A 30 -8.62 -9.16 3.40
N VAL A 31 -7.87 -10.15 2.90
CA VAL A 31 -6.63 -10.66 3.51
C VAL A 31 -5.67 -9.55 3.94
N CYS A 32 -5.38 -8.58 3.07
CA CYS A 32 -4.46 -7.48 3.39
C CYS A 32 -4.92 -6.59 4.55
N VAL A 33 -6.23 -6.43 4.74
CA VAL A 33 -6.84 -5.74 5.88
C VAL A 33 -6.71 -6.61 7.13
N ASP A 34 -7.11 -7.88 7.03
CA ASP A 34 -7.16 -8.82 8.17
C ASP A 34 -5.79 -9.10 8.79
N VAL A 35 -4.72 -9.13 7.97
CA VAL A 35 -3.35 -9.39 8.43
C VAL A 35 -2.61 -8.13 8.87
N CYS A 36 -3.19 -6.94 8.68
CA CYS A 36 -2.54 -5.69 9.05
C CYS A 36 -2.70 -5.43 10.56
N PRO A 37 -1.62 -5.50 11.37
CA PRO A 37 -1.74 -5.36 12.82
C PRO A 37 -2.07 -3.92 13.28
N LEU A 38 -2.07 -2.96 12.36
CA LEU A 38 -2.33 -1.54 12.63
C LEU A 38 -3.61 -1.05 11.96
N ASP A 39 -4.36 -1.92 11.28
CA ASP A 39 -5.62 -1.57 10.59
C ASP A 39 -5.50 -0.37 9.63
N VAL A 40 -4.33 -0.20 8.99
CA VAL A 40 -4.07 0.94 8.08
C VAL A 40 -4.60 0.75 6.66
N LEU A 41 -5.07 -0.45 6.32
CA LEU A 41 -5.66 -0.78 5.02
C LEU A 41 -7.18 -0.89 5.13
N ALA A 42 -7.89 -0.50 4.07
CA ALA A 42 -9.33 -0.64 3.97
C ALA A 42 -9.75 -0.99 2.54
N ILE A 43 -11.01 -1.43 2.37
CA ILE A 43 -11.60 -1.69 1.06
C ILE A 43 -12.43 -0.50 0.61
N ASP A 44 -12.16 0.02 -0.58
CA ASP A 44 -13.05 0.94 -1.28
C ASP A 44 -14.13 0.12 -1.97
N LEU A 45 -15.34 0.11 -1.41
CA LEU A 45 -16.47 -0.66 -1.91
C LEU A 45 -16.98 -0.16 -3.28
N VAL A 46 -16.67 1.08 -3.66
CA VAL A 46 -17.06 1.64 -4.97
C VAL A 46 -16.08 1.17 -6.04
N LYS A 47 -14.79 1.15 -5.73
CA LYS A 47 -13.74 0.70 -6.67
C LYS A 47 -13.50 -0.81 -6.64
N GLY A 48 -13.97 -1.50 -5.60
CA GLY A 48 -13.69 -2.93 -5.42
C GLY A 48 -12.21 -3.23 -5.19
N SER A 49 -11.47 -2.30 -4.58
CA SER A 49 -10.02 -2.41 -4.40
C SER A 49 -9.57 -1.97 -3.00
N ALA A 50 -8.50 -2.57 -2.50
CA ALA A 50 -7.87 -2.16 -1.25
C ALA A 50 -7.11 -0.84 -1.41
N TYR A 51 -7.03 -0.05 -0.34
CA TYR A 51 -6.26 1.19 -0.29
C TYR A 51 -5.71 1.45 1.11
N MET A 52 -4.67 2.28 1.20
CA MET A 52 -4.19 2.78 2.49
C MET A 52 -5.11 3.88 3.02
N LYS A 53 -5.70 3.61 4.18
CA LYS A 53 -6.59 4.53 4.90
C LYS A 53 -5.81 5.50 5.78
N PHE A 54 -4.72 5.05 6.40
CA PHE A 54 -3.91 5.83 7.33
C PHE A 54 -2.41 5.63 7.06
N ASP A 55 -1.56 6.63 7.36
CA ASP A 55 -0.12 6.65 7.01
C ASP A 55 0.77 6.24 8.19
N GLU A 56 0.47 5.08 8.81
CA GLU A 56 1.25 4.54 9.95
C GLU A 56 1.72 3.09 9.72
N CYS A 57 1.94 2.67 8.46
CA CYS A 57 2.43 1.32 8.18
C CYS A 57 3.83 1.07 8.79
N TRP A 58 4.02 -0.10 9.41
CA TRP A 58 5.28 -0.51 10.05
C TRP A 58 6.12 -1.47 9.19
N TYR A 59 5.86 -1.57 7.89
CA TYR A 59 6.70 -2.36 6.97
C TYR A 59 6.84 -3.85 7.34
N CYS A 60 5.86 -4.43 8.05
CA CYS A 60 5.92 -5.81 8.52
C CYS A 60 5.84 -6.84 7.38
N MET A 61 5.21 -6.46 6.25
CA MET A 61 5.02 -7.25 5.02
C MET A 61 3.99 -8.42 4.99
N PRO A 62 3.17 -8.79 6.01
CA PRO A 62 2.15 -9.82 5.81
C PRO A 62 1.15 -9.46 4.71
N CYS A 63 0.76 -8.19 4.59
CA CYS A 63 -0.19 -7.77 3.56
C CYS A 63 0.34 -7.97 2.13
N GLU A 64 1.65 -7.87 1.90
CA GLU A 64 2.28 -8.19 0.60
C GLU A 64 2.46 -9.71 0.44
N LYS A 65 2.97 -10.40 1.46
CA LYS A 65 3.28 -11.83 1.39
C LYS A 65 2.04 -12.71 1.27
N ASP A 66 0.98 -12.35 1.97
CA ASP A 66 -0.24 -13.16 2.07
C ASP A 66 -1.25 -12.79 0.99
N CYS A 67 -0.99 -11.72 0.21
CA CYS A 67 -1.86 -11.34 -0.90
C CYS A 67 -1.90 -12.46 -1.96
N PRO A 68 -3.06 -13.13 -2.16
CA PRO A 68 -3.13 -14.32 -3.02
C PRO A 68 -2.91 -14.01 -4.51
N THR A 69 -3.05 -12.75 -4.91
CA THR A 69 -2.89 -12.30 -6.29
C THR A 69 -1.63 -11.45 -6.50
N GLY A 70 -0.86 -11.18 -5.43
CA GLY A 70 0.30 -10.29 -5.50
C GLY A 70 -0.06 -8.84 -5.87
N ALA A 71 -1.27 -8.39 -5.51
CA ALA A 71 -1.74 -7.02 -5.76
C ALA A 71 -1.12 -5.98 -4.82
N VAL A 72 -0.61 -6.39 -3.66
CA VAL A 72 -0.12 -5.49 -2.61
C VAL A 72 1.41 -5.45 -2.64
N ARG A 73 1.99 -4.25 -2.53
CA ARG A 73 3.43 -4.05 -2.41
C ARG A 73 3.76 -3.07 -1.30
N VAL A 74 4.73 -3.44 -0.45
CA VAL A 74 5.30 -2.63 0.61
C VAL A 74 6.65 -2.06 0.16
N ASP A 75 6.72 -0.75 0.00
CA ASP A 75 7.94 -0.03 -0.32
C ASP A 75 8.67 0.38 0.96
N ILE A 76 9.67 -0.43 1.33
CA ILE A 76 10.52 -0.16 2.50
C ILE A 76 11.56 0.92 2.14
N PRO A 77 11.60 2.05 2.87
CA PRO A 77 12.60 3.10 2.69
C PRO A 77 14.03 2.54 2.79
N TYR A 78 14.96 3.12 2.03
CA TYR A 78 16.36 2.68 2.02
C TYR A 78 16.99 2.65 3.43
N LEU A 79 16.61 3.59 4.30
CA LEU A 79 17.11 3.68 5.68
C LEU A 79 16.66 2.53 6.60
N LEU A 80 15.66 1.74 6.19
CA LEU A 80 15.13 0.60 6.95
C LEU A 80 15.47 -0.77 6.31
N ARG A 81 16.28 -0.79 5.24
CA ARG A 81 16.78 -2.02 4.59
C ARG A 81 18.15 -2.39 5.14
#